data_AF-A0A8H8X0I8-F1
#
_entry.id   AF-A0A8H8X0I8-F1
#
_cell.length_a   1.000
_cell.length_b   1.000
_cell.length_c   1.000
_cell.angle_alpha   90.00
_cell.angle_beta   90.00
_cell.angle_gamma   90.00
#
_symmetry.space_group_name_H-M   'P 1'
#
loop_
_entity.id
_entity.type
_entity.pdbx_description
1 polymer ?
#
loop_
_entity_poly.entity_id
_entity_poly.type
_entity_poly.pdbx_seq_one_letter_code
_entity_poly.pdbx_strand_id
1 'polypeptide(L)'
;MSGTVTALKPQPEKISLAHISEPVVHLVSENDAFKHITIDGIDFIDWREPVSTWERDIITNCLKSLIGTAKTLRLGRMFKVSSLSENYHQLKSKVLDDYVSENDITEVNQPGLYAFFKILEGDQKALIDAYEARVADGVLEFNDFPLHFKADAEIIILQGEDQIGGVIDDVKFYSSYYGDGWNIEISVIHTLSGMPVEANLTIPVPVWSGTMPISELPIVPAEGELRAKLAARGRILAGIATGASYMRYKGEMTQTGWSGKTSFRADGRIMVDPRSCRRIDGDRYRNETRRTGLQFDENNEDKVAPFEIGEDDLWRTYPFVIGFSFRTKKWGTFRVADISPIDWRDDAFDYLVMDDNEKNIIKALVATRGQGFQDIVDEKGGGTIFLLEGKPGLGKTLTAETVAEMTRQPLYAISVGELGTDPGQLEKNLRTILDIASIWNAVLLLDEADIFLEARDTKDVKRNAMVGVLLRLLEYHDGILFLTTNRAGNIDPAFLSRISIPLSFPDAGQAKLLKIWENLTRAAGIASDISSFELAELSKHKINGRQIKNALKIGQTLARAEGRPITADDIRRPLEMSEKFHQRVRPGLLVRTWRRLTA
;
A
#
# COMPACT_ATOMS: atom_id res chain seq x y z
N MET A 1 1.64 -11.71 -13.35
CA MET A 1 1.91 -11.33 -14.75
C MET A 1 2.89 -10.18 -14.71
N SER A 2 4.05 -10.36 -15.33
CA SER A 2 5.13 -9.38 -15.39
C SER A 2 4.75 -8.21 -16.30
N GLY A 3 4.56 -7.03 -15.72
CA GLY A 3 4.52 -5.76 -16.47
C GLY A 3 5.93 -5.33 -16.83
N THR A 4 6.66 -6.18 -17.53
CA THR A 4 7.89 -5.79 -18.23
C THR A 4 7.42 -5.00 -19.45
N VAL A 5 7.97 -3.80 -19.63
CA VAL A 5 7.83 -3.01 -20.86
C VAL A 5 8.15 -3.94 -22.04
N THR A 6 7.11 -4.36 -22.76
CA THR A 6 7.26 -5.18 -23.96
C THR A 6 7.54 -4.21 -25.09
N ALA A 7 8.83 -3.93 -25.31
CA ALA A 7 9.26 -3.28 -26.54
C ALA A 7 8.92 -4.21 -27.71
N LEU A 8 7.92 -3.83 -28.51
CA LEU A 8 7.74 -4.37 -29.85
C LEU A 8 9.01 -4.04 -30.63
N LYS A 9 9.81 -5.05 -30.93
CA LYS A 9 10.96 -4.91 -31.84
C LYS A 9 10.44 -4.91 -33.28
N PRO A 10 10.63 -3.85 -34.09
CA PRO A 10 10.62 -3.99 -35.53
C PRO A 10 11.93 -4.65 -35.96
N GLN A 11 11.85 -5.68 -36.81
CA GLN A 11 13.01 -6.19 -37.52
C GLN A 11 13.51 -5.15 -38.52
N PRO A 12 14.84 -5.01 -38.75
CA PRO A 12 15.34 -4.13 -39.80
C PRO A 12 15.04 -4.75 -41.17
N GLU A 13 14.10 -4.17 -41.91
CA GLU A 13 14.04 -4.38 -43.35
C GLU A 13 15.29 -3.76 -43.99
N LYS A 14 16.01 -4.57 -44.77
CA LYS A 14 17.10 -4.10 -45.63
C LYS A 14 16.49 -3.22 -46.73
N ILE A 15 16.57 -1.90 -46.57
CA ILE A 15 16.32 -0.96 -47.66
C ILE A 15 17.56 -0.96 -48.56
N SER A 16 17.33 -1.24 -49.84
CA SER A 16 18.30 -1.18 -50.92
C SER A 16 18.77 0.27 -51.12
N LEU A 17 20.09 0.50 -51.05
CA LEU A 17 20.73 1.76 -51.41
C LEU A 17 20.68 1.95 -52.93
N ALA A 18 19.61 2.56 -53.43
CA ALA A 18 19.57 3.07 -54.79
C ALA A 18 18.79 4.40 -54.81
N HIS A 19 19.50 5.47 -55.22
CA HIS A 19 19.06 6.86 -55.39
C HIS A 19 19.23 7.77 -54.16
N ILE A 20 20.47 8.21 -53.93
CA ILE A 20 20.74 9.46 -53.21
C ILE A 20 20.94 10.53 -54.30
N SER A 21 19.94 11.38 -54.51
CA SER A 21 20.12 12.64 -55.24
C SER A 21 21.08 13.53 -54.45
N GLU A 22 21.95 14.29 -55.12
CA GLU A 22 22.79 15.28 -54.44
C GLU A 22 21.90 16.27 -53.66
N PRO A 23 22.23 16.57 -52.39
CA PRO A 23 21.40 17.43 -51.55
C PRO A 23 21.34 18.84 -52.15
N VAL A 24 20.14 19.40 -52.28
CA VAL A 24 19.96 20.74 -52.82
C VAL A 24 20.17 21.74 -51.68
N VAL A 25 21.23 22.54 -51.78
CA VAL A 25 21.59 23.55 -50.78
C VAL A 25 21.19 24.94 -51.28
N HIS A 26 20.32 25.62 -50.52
CA HIS A 26 19.91 26.99 -50.76
C HIS A 26 20.46 27.91 -49.66
N LEU A 27 21.04 29.05 -50.04
CA LEU A 27 21.43 30.08 -49.07
C LEU A 27 20.23 30.99 -48.78
N VAL A 28 19.77 31.03 -47.54
CA VAL A 28 18.63 31.85 -47.10
C VAL A 28 19.09 33.25 -46.71
N SER A 29 20.12 33.34 -45.87
CA SER A 29 20.73 34.60 -45.45
C SER A 29 22.17 34.36 -44.97
N GLU A 30 23.00 35.39 -44.95
CA GLU A 30 24.39 35.29 -44.51
C GLU A 30 24.83 36.56 -43.80
N ASN A 31 25.63 36.40 -42.74
CA ASN A 31 26.31 37.50 -42.05
C ASN A 31 27.76 37.10 -41.74
N ASP A 32 28.47 37.96 -41.00
CA ASP A 32 29.87 37.72 -40.66
C ASP A 32 30.09 36.56 -39.69
N ALA A 33 29.06 36.14 -38.96
CA ALA A 33 29.11 35.08 -37.97
C ALA A 33 28.73 33.70 -38.53
N PHE A 34 27.67 33.61 -39.34
CA PHE A 34 27.13 32.36 -39.87
C PHE A 34 26.38 32.52 -41.20
N LYS A 35 26.16 31.39 -41.87
CA LYS A 35 25.25 31.22 -43.01
C LYS A 35 23.98 30.52 -42.54
N HIS A 36 22.83 31.05 -42.91
CA HIS A 36 21.56 30.36 -42.81
C HIS A 36 21.28 29.68 -44.16
N ILE A 37 21.28 28.35 -44.18
CA ILE A 37 21.12 27.55 -45.39
C ILE A 37 19.98 26.56 -45.23
N THR A 38 19.26 26.28 -46.30
CA THR A 38 18.27 25.21 -46.36
C THR A 38 18.87 24.04 -47.15
N ILE A 39 18.87 22.84 -46.57
CA ILE A 39 19.30 21.60 -47.25
C ILE A 39 18.09 20.68 -47.30
N ASP A 40 17.63 20.36 -48.52
CA ASP A 40 16.46 19.51 -48.76
C ASP A 40 15.21 19.94 -47.96
N GLY A 41 14.99 21.26 -47.86
CA GLY A 41 13.86 21.86 -47.14
C GLY A 41 14.04 21.99 -45.62
N ILE A 42 15.20 21.63 -45.07
CA ILE A 42 15.53 21.77 -43.65
C ILE A 42 16.50 22.93 -43.45
N ASP A 43 16.16 23.86 -42.56
CA ASP A 43 16.99 25.02 -42.26
C ASP A 43 18.13 24.72 -41.27
N PHE A 44 19.30 25.26 -41.57
CA PHE A 44 20.54 25.11 -40.81
C PHE A 44 21.28 26.44 -40.64
N ILE A 45 21.93 26.60 -39.49
CA ILE A 45 22.92 27.63 -39.18
C ILE A 45 24.33 27.03 -39.31
N ASP A 46 25.08 27.39 -40.36
CA ASP A 46 26.47 27.02 -40.60
C ASP A 46 27.43 28.14 -40.17
N TRP A 47 28.20 27.93 -39.11
CA TRP A 47 29.14 28.95 -38.61
C TRP A 47 30.38 29.08 -39.51
N ARG A 48 30.83 30.32 -39.75
CA ARG A 48 32.01 30.61 -40.60
C ARG A 48 33.34 30.26 -39.89
N GLU A 49 34.40 30.04 -40.67
CA GLU A 49 35.78 29.82 -40.17
C GLU A 49 36.61 31.12 -40.14
N PRO A 50 37.58 31.28 -39.22
CA PRO A 50 38.12 30.27 -38.29
C PRO A 50 37.18 29.92 -37.12
N VAL A 51 37.38 28.71 -36.59
CA VAL A 51 36.48 27.88 -35.76
C VAL A 51 35.96 28.54 -34.47
N SER A 52 36.50 29.66 -33.99
CA SER A 52 36.10 30.34 -32.74
C SER A 52 35.67 31.79 -32.95
N THR A 53 34.37 32.02 -33.13
CA THR A 53 33.76 33.32 -32.82
C THR A 53 33.23 33.26 -31.40
N TRP A 54 33.37 34.34 -30.64
CA TRP A 54 32.89 34.43 -29.26
C TRP A 54 31.39 34.07 -29.15
N GLU A 55 30.58 34.41 -30.18
CA GLU A 55 29.16 34.09 -30.31
C GLU A 55 28.89 32.59 -30.39
N ARG A 56 29.67 31.87 -31.19
CA ARG A 56 29.53 30.42 -31.34
C ARG A 56 29.84 29.71 -30.03
N ASP A 57 30.89 30.13 -29.33
CA ASP A 57 31.29 29.52 -28.06
C ASP A 57 30.23 29.73 -26.98
N ILE A 58 29.62 30.91 -26.92
CA ILE A 58 28.49 31.21 -26.02
C ILE A 58 27.30 30.31 -26.28
N ILE A 59 26.83 30.26 -27.54
CA ILE A 59 25.66 29.44 -27.90
C ILE A 59 25.96 27.97 -27.64
N THR A 60 27.15 27.50 -28.01
CA THR A 60 27.58 26.11 -27.78
C THR A 60 27.64 25.78 -26.29
N ASN A 61 28.11 26.68 -25.44
CA ASN A 61 28.17 26.46 -23.99
C ASN A 61 26.78 26.51 -23.34
N CYS A 62 25.92 27.43 -23.78
CA CYS A 62 24.52 27.46 -23.34
C CYS A 62 23.79 26.17 -23.74
N LEU A 63 23.95 25.71 -24.98
CA LEU A 63 23.37 24.45 -25.45
C LEU A 63 23.95 23.24 -24.70
N LYS A 64 25.26 23.18 -24.43
CA LYS A 64 25.85 22.11 -23.58
C LYS A 64 25.17 22.03 -22.23
N SER A 65 24.84 23.17 -21.65
CA SER A 65 24.15 23.23 -20.36
C SER A 65 22.65 22.90 -20.45
N LEU A 66 21.99 23.21 -21.56
CA LEU A 66 20.54 22.99 -21.74
C LEU A 66 20.20 21.56 -22.20
N ILE A 67 20.95 21.04 -23.17
CA ILE A 67 20.65 19.77 -23.85
C ILE A 67 21.77 18.71 -23.71
N GLY A 68 22.82 19.03 -22.94
CA GLY A 68 23.91 18.10 -22.62
C GLY A 68 25.06 18.04 -23.63
N THR A 69 26.27 17.76 -23.13
CA THR A 69 27.53 17.79 -23.91
C THR A 69 27.58 16.79 -25.07
N ALA A 70 27.01 15.59 -24.90
CA ALA A 70 27.05 14.53 -25.92
C ALA A 70 26.20 14.84 -27.17
N LYS A 71 25.05 15.52 -26.99
CA LYS A 71 24.23 16.01 -28.12
C LYS A 71 24.89 17.22 -28.79
N THR A 72 25.47 18.12 -28.00
CA THR A 72 26.15 19.31 -28.53
C THR A 72 27.39 18.96 -29.37
N LEU A 73 28.11 17.88 -29.02
CA LEU A 73 29.28 17.39 -29.77
C LEU A 73 28.92 16.66 -31.08
N ARG A 74 27.70 16.11 -31.22
CA ARG A 74 27.23 15.46 -32.45
C ARG A 74 26.76 16.45 -33.53
N LEU A 75 26.61 17.73 -33.19
CA LEU A 75 26.05 18.77 -34.05
C LEU A 75 27.10 19.45 -34.97
N GLY A 76 28.39 19.18 -34.82
CA GLY A 76 29.41 19.63 -35.79
C GLY A 76 29.46 21.15 -36.01
N ARG A 77 29.56 21.57 -37.28
CA ARG A 77 29.67 22.98 -37.73
C ARG A 77 28.30 23.62 -38.03
N MET A 78 27.28 22.80 -38.29
CA MET A 78 25.96 23.24 -38.73
C MET A 78 24.87 22.82 -37.74
N PHE A 79 24.02 23.75 -37.33
CA PHE A 79 22.92 23.50 -36.39
C PHE A 79 21.59 23.54 -37.12
N LYS A 80 20.73 22.52 -36.94
CA LYS A 80 19.35 22.56 -37.45
C LYS A 80 18.56 23.65 -36.71
N VAL A 81 17.91 24.56 -37.43
CA VAL A 81 17.18 25.71 -36.84
C VAL A 81 16.06 25.23 -35.90
N SER A 82 15.22 24.30 -36.34
CA SER A 82 14.17 23.68 -35.49
C SER A 82 14.66 23.11 -34.17
N SER A 83 15.86 22.50 -34.12
CA SER A 83 16.41 21.96 -32.88
C SER A 83 16.90 23.04 -31.91
N LEU A 84 17.18 24.25 -32.42
CA LEU A 84 17.57 25.41 -31.62
C LEU A 84 16.35 26.19 -31.13
N SER A 85 15.33 26.36 -31.97
CA SER A 85 14.10 27.09 -31.67
C SER A 85 13.22 26.38 -30.64
N GLU A 86 13.26 25.04 -30.57
CA GLU A 86 12.65 24.23 -29.50
C GLU A 86 13.02 24.73 -28.09
N ASN A 87 14.23 25.28 -27.91
CA ASN A 87 14.72 25.80 -26.63
C ASN A 87 14.91 27.34 -26.65
N TYR A 88 14.23 28.06 -27.56
CA TYR A 88 14.48 29.49 -27.80
C TYR A 88 14.52 30.33 -26.53
N HIS A 89 13.48 30.26 -25.69
CA HIS A 89 13.38 31.10 -24.49
C HIS A 89 14.48 30.80 -23.47
N GLN A 90 14.77 29.52 -23.22
CA GLN A 90 15.80 29.08 -22.29
C GLN A 90 17.20 29.43 -22.81
N LEU A 91 17.44 29.24 -24.11
CA LEU A 91 18.68 29.62 -24.76
C LEU A 91 18.88 31.14 -24.73
N LYS A 92 17.85 31.93 -25.02
CA LYS A 92 17.90 33.39 -24.99
C LYS A 92 18.14 33.93 -23.58
N SER A 93 17.39 33.45 -22.58
CA SER A 93 17.59 33.83 -21.17
C SER A 93 19.01 33.51 -20.74
N LYS A 94 19.47 32.29 -20.98
CA LYS A 94 20.80 31.85 -20.55
C LYS A 94 21.93 32.64 -21.20
N VAL A 95 21.80 32.97 -22.49
CA VAL A 95 22.78 33.83 -23.17
C VAL A 95 22.81 35.22 -22.55
N LEU A 96 21.65 35.81 -22.24
CA LEU A 96 21.56 37.12 -21.57
C LEU A 96 22.18 37.07 -20.16
N ASP A 97 21.83 36.07 -19.37
CA ASP A 97 22.24 35.91 -17.97
C ASP A 97 23.74 35.62 -17.82
N ASP A 98 24.26 34.66 -18.60
CA ASP A 98 25.63 34.16 -18.44
C ASP A 98 26.68 35.04 -19.15
N TYR A 99 26.29 35.84 -20.15
CA TYR A 99 27.26 36.46 -21.07
C TYR A 99 27.02 37.92 -21.47
N VAL A 100 25.81 38.46 -21.38
CA VAL A 100 25.49 39.82 -21.89
C VAL A 100 25.14 40.79 -20.75
N SER A 101 25.66 40.55 -19.54
CA SER A 101 25.43 41.33 -18.32
C SER A 101 25.10 42.82 -18.57
N GLU A 102 23.84 43.18 -18.32
CA GLU A 102 23.24 44.53 -18.38
C GLU A 102 22.90 45.16 -19.75
N ASN A 103 23.05 44.49 -20.91
CA ASN A 103 22.60 45.04 -22.21
C ASN A 103 21.72 44.08 -23.02
N ASP A 104 20.68 44.61 -23.67
CA ASP A 104 19.86 43.88 -24.65
C ASP A 104 20.69 43.48 -25.89
N ILE A 105 20.39 42.31 -26.45
CA ILE A 105 20.92 41.87 -27.75
C ILE A 105 20.24 42.70 -28.85
N THR A 106 20.97 43.63 -29.44
CA THR A 106 20.47 44.51 -30.53
C THR A 106 21.30 44.37 -31.78
N GLU A 107 20.73 44.78 -32.92
CA GLU A 107 21.43 44.82 -34.22
C GLU A 107 22.71 45.68 -34.20
N VAL A 108 22.79 46.65 -33.29
CA VAL A 108 23.91 47.59 -33.16
C VAL A 108 25.02 47.03 -32.25
N ASN A 109 24.66 46.42 -31.11
CA ASN A 109 25.64 45.96 -30.14
C ASN A 109 26.14 44.54 -30.42
N GLN A 110 25.26 43.65 -30.90
CA GLN A 110 25.54 42.23 -31.10
C GLN A 110 24.83 41.70 -32.37
N PRO A 111 25.24 42.15 -33.57
CA PRO A 111 24.54 41.87 -34.83
C PRO A 111 24.42 40.37 -35.16
N GLY A 112 25.42 39.55 -34.81
CA GLY A 112 25.41 38.11 -35.06
C GLY A 112 24.42 37.38 -34.15
N LEU A 113 24.48 37.61 -32.83
CA LEU A 113 23.47 37.08 -31.89
C LEU A 113 22.05 37.60 -32.18
N TYR A 114 21.90 38.87 -32.57
CA TYR A 114 20.61 39.44 -32.92
C TYR A 114 20.01 38.75 -34.16
N ALA A 115 20.79 38.59 -35.23
CA ALA A 115 20.35 37.86 -36.42
C ALA A 115 20.03 36.39 -36.11
N PHE A 116 20.84 35.74 -35.27
CA PHE A 116 20.61 34.37 -34.82
C PHE A 116 19.28 34.23 -34.08
N PHE A 117 19.04 35.03 -33.04
CA PHE A 117 17.79 34.96 -32.29
C PHE A 117 16.58 35.40 -33.11
N LYS A 118 16.74 36.32 -34.07
CA LYS A 118 15.65 36.69 -34.99
C LYS A 118 15.22 35.54 -35.90
N ILE A 119 16.18 34.72 -36.38
CA ILE A 119 15.88 33.51 -37.15
C ILE A 119 15.15 32.50 -36.25
N LEU A 120 15.67 32.25 -35.05
CA LEU A 120 15.04 31.31 -34.12
C LEU A 120 13.65 31.78 -33.67
N GLU A 121 13.43 33.08 -33.49
CA GLU A 121 12.13 33.67 -33.14
C GLU A 121 11.09 33.49 -34.25
N GLY A 122 11.51 33.67 -35.51
CA GLY A 122 10.64 33.41 -36.66
C GLY A 122 10.23 31.94 -36.76
N ASP A 123 11.19 31.02 -36.60
CA ASP A 123 10.93 29.58 -36.59
C ASP A 123 10.07 29.16 -35.38
N GLN A 124 10.35 29.71 -34.19
CA GLN A 124 9.56 29.48 -32.98
C GLN A 124 8.11 29.93 -33.17
N LYS A 125 7.90 31.10 -33.79
CA LYS A 125 6.54 31.57 -34.10
C LYS A 125 5.82 30.61 -35.04
N ALA A 126 6.48 30.13 -36.10
CA ALA A 126 5.90 29.15 -37.01
C ALA A 126 5.57 27.82 -36.31
N LEU A 127 6.41 27.38 -35.37
CA LEU A 127 6.14 26.21 -34.53
C LEU A 127 4.91 26.42 -33.64
N ILE A 128 4.76 27.59 -33.01
CA ILE A 128 3.59 27.94 -32.19
C ILE A 128 2.32 27.99 -33.04
N ASP A 129 2.36 28.67 -34.20
CA ASP A 129 1.21 28.77 -35.10
C ASP A 129 0.76 27.37 -35.58
N ALA A 130 1.71 26.48 -35.90
CA ALA A 130 1.42 25.09 -36.27
C ALA A 130 0.84 24.28 -35.11
N TYR A 131 1.35 24.49 -33.89
CA TYR A 131 0.81 23.90 -32.68
C TYR A 131 -0.63 24.35 -32.42
N GLU A 132 -0.92 25.65 -32.49
CA GLU A 132 -2.26 26.20 -32.27
C GLU A 132 -3.27 25.66 -33.28
N ALA A 133 -2.86 25.51 -34.55
CA ALA A 133 -3.68 24.86 -35.58
C ALA A 133 -4.00 23.40 -35.23
N ARG A 134 -3.01 22.61 -34.79
CA ARG A 134 -3.22 21.21 -34.38
C ARG A 134 -4.15 21.11 -33.17
N VAL A 135 -3.98 21.97 -32.17
CA VAL A 135 -4.86 22.01 -30.98
C VAL A 135 -6.30 22.36 -31.37
N ALA A 136 -6.49 23.30 -32.31
CA ALA A 136 -7.82 23.64 -32.82
C ALA A 136 -8.50 22.45 -33.53
N ASP A 137 -7.72 21.58 -34.16
CA ASP A 137 -8.17 20.31 -34.75
C ASP A 137 -8.31 19.17 -33.70
N GLY A 138 -8.03 19.44 -32.42
CA GLY A 138 -8.16 18.49 -31.33
C GLY A 138 -7.04 17.43 -31.27
N VAL A 139 -5.90 17.69 -31.89
CA VAL A 139 -4.77 16.75 -31.99
C VAL A 139 -3.44 17.37 -31.52
N LEU A 140 -2.47 16.52 -31.18
CA LEU A 140 -1.12 16.92 -30.79
C LEU A 140 -0.06 16.01 -31.42
N GLU A 141 1.07 16.59 -31.81
CA GLU A 141 2.31 15.86 -32.09
C GLU A 141 3.13 15.69 -30.80
N PHE A 142 4.04 14.72 -30.78
CA PHE A 142 4.90 14.47 -29.61
C PHE A 142 5.71 15.70 -29.18
N ASN A 143 6.15 16.52 -30.13
CA ASN A 143 6.93 17.73 -29.86
C ASN A 143 6.08 18.91 -29.36
N ASP A 144 4.75 18.84 -29.47
CA ASP A 144 3.84 19.84 -28.92
C ASP A 144 3.65 19.70 -27.40
N PHE A 145 4.08 18.57 -26.83
CA PHE A 145 3.87 18.25 -25.42
C PHE A 145 4.29 19.35 -24.44
N PRO A 146 5.53 19.91 -24.50
CA PRO A 146 5.94 21.01 -23.62
C PRO A 146 5.20 22.33 -23.87
N LEU A 147 4.59 22.53 -25.05
CA LEU A 147 3.79 23.72 -25.35
C LEU A 147 2.38 23.60 -24.76
N HIS A 148 1.83 22.38 -24.75
CA HIS A 148 0.49 22.10 -24.23
C HIS A 148 0.44 21.98 -22.71
N PHE A 149 1.43 21.34 -22.09
CA PHE A 149 1.49 21.12 -20.65
C PHE A 149 2.48 22.08 -20.00
N LYS A 150 1.96 23.19 -19.46
CA LYS A 150 2.76 24.25 -18.83
C LYS A 150 2.85 24.07 -17.31
N ALA A 151 3.88 24.66 -16.72
CA ALA A 151 3.98 24.81 -15.26
C ALA A 151 2.70 25.42 -14.68
N ASP A 152 2.40 25.07 -13.44
CA ASP A 152 1.21 25.45 -12.67
C ASP A 152 -0.12 24.88 -13.20
N ALA A 153 -0.12 24.11 -14.30
CA ALA A 153 -1.33 23.46 -14.77
C ALA A 153 -1.74 22.32 -13.82
N GLU A 154 -3.02 22.27 -13.47
CA GLU A 154 -3.60 21.19 -12.70
C GLU A 154 -4.01 20.04 -13.61
N ILE A 155 -3.42 18.86 -13.41
CA ILE A 155 -3.65 17.70 -14.27
C ILE A 155 -4.01 16.45 -13.48
N ILE A 156 -4.70 15.52 -14.16
CA ILE A 156 -4.96 14.17 -13.69
C ILE A 156 -4.35 13.19 -14.69
N ILE A 157 -3.56 12.28 -14.16
CA ILE A 157 -2.88 11.25 -14.92
C ILE A 157 -3.70 9.96 -14.81
N LEU A 158 -4.09 9.44 -15.97
CA LEU A 158 -4.94 8.27 -16.14
C LEU A 158 -4.06 7.00 -16.20
N GLN A 159 -3.47 6.61 -15.07
CA GLN A 159 -2.74 5.33 -14.95
C GLN A 159 -3.62 4.24 -14.33
N GLY A 160 -4.18 3.37 -15.17
CA GLY A 160 -4.99 2.24 -14.72
C GLY A 160 -6.21 2.68 -13.88
N GLU A 161 -6.53 1.94 -12.83
CA GLU A 161 -7.62 2.32 -11.90
C GLU A 161 -7.21 3.46 -10.93
N ASP A 162 -5.91 3.71 -10.80
CA ASP A 162 -5.34 4.54 -9.73
C ASP A 162 -4.85 5.88 -10.28
N GLN A 163 -5.83 6.74 -10.57
CA GLN A 163 -5.63 8.09 -11.09
C GLN A 163 -4.83 8.97 -10.10
N ILE A 164 -3.92 9.79 -10.62
CA ILE A 164 -3.07 10.69 -9.81
C ILE A 164 -3.33 12.12 -10.24
N GLY A 165 -3.80 12.96 -9.31
CA GLY A 165 -3.86 14.41 -9.51
C GLY A 165 -2.56 15.06 -9.08
N GLY A 166 -2.13 16.11 -9.77
CA GLY A 166 -0.98 16.91 -9.38
C GLY A 166 -0.93 18.23 -10.14
N VAL A 167 -0.04 19.10 -9.68
CA VAL A 167 0.27 20.38 -10.34
C VAL A 167 1.59 20.21 -11.08
N ILE A 168 1.68 20.65 -12.33
CA ILE A 168 2.92 20.56 -13.11
C ILE A 168 3.96 21.51 -12.53
N ASP A 169 5.10 20.96 -12.09
CA ASP A 169 6.27 21.74 -11.72
C ASP A 169 7.12 22.06 -12.96
N ASP A 170 7.38 21.03 -13.79
CA ASP A 170 8.24 21.16 -14.97
C ASP A 170 7.98 20.04 -16.00
N VAL A 171 8.35 20.30 -17.25
CA VAL A 171 8.36 19.31 -18.35
C VAL A 171 9.78 19.22 -18.90
N LYS A 172 10.48 18.14 -18.56
CA LYS A 172 11.90 17.96 -18.87
C LYS A 172 12.10 16.98 -20.00
N PHE A 173 12.94 17.36 -20.95
CA PHE A 173 13.43 16.43 -21.95
C PHE A 173 14.44 15.45 -21.32
N TYR A 174 14.36 14.17 -21.68
CA TYR A 174 15.40 13.21 -21.34
C TYR A 174 15.88 12.45 -22.57
N SER A 175 17.15 12.03 -22.52
CA SER A 175 17.75 11.16 -23.52
C SER A 175 18.34 9.94 -22.82
N SER A 176 17.93 8.75 -23.27
CA SER A 176 18.39 7.49 -22.71
C SER A 176 18.88 6.55 -23.81
N TYR A 177 19.55 5.46 -23.43
CA TYR A 177 19.92 4.40 -24.39
C TYR A 177 18.70 3.82 -25.13
N TYR A 178 17.51 3.86 -24.51
CA TYR A 178 16.27 3.33 -25.05
C TYR A 178 15.48 4.34 -25.89
N GLY A 179 15.98 5.56 -26.04
CA GLY A 179 15.33 6.63 -26.77
C GLY A 179 15.26 7.93 -25.99
N ASP A 180 14.86 8.95 -26.73
CA ASP A 180 14.57 10.29 -26.24
C ASP A 180 13.09 10.38 -25.83
N GLY A 181 12.77 11.23 -24.85
CA GLY A 181 11.40 11.38 -24.38
C GLY A 181 11.18 12.62 -23.50
N TRP A 182 9.95 12.81 -23.04
CA TRP A 182 9.59 13.85 -22.08
C TRP A 182 9.27 13.23 -20.72
N ASN A 183 9.67 13.90 -19.65
CA ASN A 183 9.24 13.64 -18.29
C ASN A 183 8.38 14.81 -17.84
N ILE A 184 7.21 14.51 -17.28
CA ILE A 184 6.42 15.49 -16.55
C ILE A 184 6.71 15.33 -15.06
N GLU A 185 7.14 16.42 -14.42
CA GLU A 185 7.31 16.50 -12.97
C GLU A 185 6.07 17.16 -12.39
N ILE A 186 5.41 16.48 -11.47
CA ILE A 186 4.22 17.00 -10.79
C ILE A 186 4.42 17.03 -9.27
N SER A 187 3.91 18.08 -8.65
CA SER A 187 3.73 18.17 -7.20
C SER A 187 2.46 17.42 -6.79
N VAL A 188 2.62 16.53 -5.80
CA VAL A 188 1.55 15.74 -5.17
C VAL A 188 1.69 15.78 -3.64
N ILE A 189 0.61 15.45 -2.93
CA ILE A 189 0.63 15.30 -1.48
C ILE A 189 0.75 13.82 -1.13
N HIS A 190 1.84 13.45 -0.47
CA HIS A 190 2.13 12.08 -0.03
C HIS A 190 2.18 11.99 1.50
N THR A 191 2.13 10.78 2.06
CA THR A 191 2.39 10.55 3.49
C THR A 191 3.78 9.97 3.72
N LEU A 192 4.69 10.72 4.33
CA LEU A 192 6.01 10.25 4.75
C LEU A 192 6.09 10.22 6.27
N SER A 193 6.67 9.14 6.84
CA SER A 193 6.85 8.99 8.28
C SER A 193 5.59 9.27 9.14
N GLY A 194 4.40 9.04 8.58
CA GLY A 194 3.11 9.25 9.25
C GLY A 194 2.63 10.71 9.30
N MET A 195 3.10 11.56 8.37
CA MET A 195 2.69 12.94 8.18
C MET A 195 2.48 13.22 6.69
N PRO A 196 1.51 14.06 6.29
CA PRO A 196 1.44 14.56 4.93
C PRO A 196 2.64 15.46 4.61
N VAL A 197 3.14 15.38 3.38
CA VAL A 197 4.22 16.19 2.83
C VAL A 197 3.94 16.45 1.36
N GLU A 198 4.43 17.59 0.87
CA GLU A 198 4.53 17.83 -0.58
C GLU A 198 5.71 17.05 -1.15
N ALA A 199 5.49 16.40 -2.29
CA ALA A 199 6.50 15.56 -2.94
C ALA A 199 6.36 15.63 -4.45
N ASN A 200 7.47 15.42 -5.16
CA ASN A 200 7.50 15.48 -6.61
C ASN A 200 7.50 14.07 -7.21
N LEU A 201 6.65 13.86 -8.20
CA LEU A 201 6.54 12.63 -8.95
C LEU A 201 6.95 12.88 -10.41
N THR A 202 7.90 12.09 -10.90
CA THR A 202 8.35 12.16 -12.30
C THR A 202 7.72 11.06 -13.11
N ILE A 203 7.01 11.42 -14.17
CA ILE A 203 6.27 10.49 -15.01
C ILE A 203 6.82 10.56 -16.44
N PRO A 204 7.33 9.45 -16.99
CA PRO A 204 7.77 9.42 -18.38
C PRO A 204 6.56 9.43 -19.30
N VAL A 205 6.64 10.27 -20.33
CA VAL A 205 5.66 10.40 -21.40
C VAL A 205 6.09 9.48 -22.54
N PRO A 206 5.28 8.46 -22.90
CA PRO A 206 5.60 7.57 -24.02
C PRO A 206 5.72 8.36 -25.32
N VAL A 207 6.72 8.04 -26.16
CA VAL A 207 6.85 8.64 -27.49
C VAL A 207 5.78 8.08 -28.42
N TRP A 208 5.16 8.94 -29.24
CA TRP A 208 4.30 8.54 -30.35
C TRP A 208 4.70 9.22 -31.66
N SER A 209 4.26 8.66 -32.78
CA SER A 209 4.54 9.18 -34.13
C SER A 209 3.30 9.83 -34.74
N GLY A 210 3.47 10.97 -35.40
CA GLY A 210 2.38 11.72 -36.01
C GLY A 210 1.50 12.41 -34.98
N THR A 211 0.23 12.63 -35.34
CA THR A 211 -0.75 13.30 -34.49
C THR A 211 -1.53 12.28 -33.65
N MET A 212 -1.85 12.66 -32.41
CA MET A 212 -2.70 11.92 -31.48
C MET A 212 -3.87 12.80 -31.04
N PRO A 213 -5.11 12.28 -30.96
CA PRO A 213 -6.21 13.03 -30.38
C PRO A 213 -5.92 13.41 -28.92
N ILE A 214 -6.18 14.66 -28.54
CA ILE A 214 -5.95 15.15 -27.16
C ILE A 214 -6.74 14.29 -26.15
N SER A 215 -7.93 13.82 -26.53
CA SER A 215 -8.78 12.95 -25.71
C SER A 215 -8.19 11.56 -25.43
N GLU A 216 -7.19 11.12 -26.20
CA GLU A 216 -6.53 9.83 -26.01
C GLU A 216 -5.28 9.93 -25.12
N LEU A 217 -4.86 11.15 -24.76
CA LEU A 217 -3.74 11.34 -23.85
C LEU A 217 -4.07 10.77 -22.46
N PRO A 218 -3.10 10.09 -21.80
CA PRO A 218 -3.25 9.61 -20.44
C PRO A 218 -3.13 10.73 -19.40
N ILE A 219 -3.29 11.99 -19.80
CA ILE A 219 -3.18 13.19 -18.98
C ILE A 219 -4.31 14.11 -19.39
N VAL A 220 -5.14 14.51 -18.44
CA VAL A 220 -6.30 15.38 -18.66
C VAL A 220 -6.30 16.54 -17.67
N PRO A 221 -6.96 17.67 -17.96
CA PRO A 221 -7.16 18.72 -16.97
C PRO A 221 -7.85 18.20 -15.71
N ALA A 222 -7.45 18.72 -14.55
CA ALA A 222 -8.03 18.33 -13.27
C ALA A 222 -9.40 18.99 -13.03
N GLU A 223 -10.43 18.51 -13.73
CA GLU A 223 -11.76 19.11 -13.68
C GLU A 223 -12.89 18.07 -13.51
N GLY A 224 -14.09 18.56 -13.21
CA GLY A 224 -15.33 17.77 -13.22
C GLY A 224 -15.35 16.57 -12.26
N GLU A 225 -15.88 15.45 -12.72
CA GLU A 225 -16.13 14.24 -11.92
C GLU A 225 -14.83 13.59 -11.42
N LEU A 226 -13.76 13.64 -12.22
CA LEU A 226 -12.48 13.05 -11.84
C LEU A 226 -11.84 13.80 -10.66
N ARG A 227 -11.83 15.14 -10.69
CA ARG A 227 -11.33 15.95 -9.57
C ARG A 227 -12.14 15.67 -8.30
N ALA A 228 -13.47 15.60 -8.41
CA ALA A 228 -14.35 15.30 -7.27
C ALA A 228 -14.09 13.89 -6.68
N LYS A 229 -13.89 12.87 -7.53
CA LYS A 229 -13.53 11.51 -7.11
C LYS A 229 -12.18 11.48 -6.38
N LEU A 230 -11.17 12.17 -6.90
CA LEU A 230 -9.86 12.26 -6.25
C LEU A 230 -9.95 13.01 -4.92
N ALA A 231 -10.71 14.10 -4.85
CA ALA A 231 -10.94 14.82 -3.61
C ALA A 231 -11.64 13.95 -2.56
N ALA A 232 -12.61 13.12 -2.94
CA ALA A 232 -13.25 12.16 -2.04
C ALA A 232 -12.23 11.14 -1.48
N ARG A 233 -11.32 10.64 -2.31
CA ARG A 233 -10.18 9.80 -1.85
C ARG A 233 -9.26 10.57 -0.92
N GLY A 234 -8.96 11.83 -1.24
CA GLY A 234 -8.12 12.70 -0.42
C GLY A 234 -8.67 12.93 0.98
N ARG A 235 -9.99 12.99 1.16
CA ARG A 235 -10.61 13.06 2.50
C ARG A 235 -10.32 11.83 3.33
N ILE A 236 -10.29 10.64 2.71
CA ILE A 236 -9.89 9.41 3.39
C ILE A 236 -8.42 9.52 3.80
N LEU A 237 -7.53 9.93 2.89
CA LEU A 237 -6.10 10.10 3.20
C LEU A 237 -5.90 11.09 4.35
N ALA A 238 -6.50 12.28 4.29
CA ALA A 238 -6.38 13.30 5.32
C ALA A 238 -6.82 12.79 6.70
N GLY A 239 -7.89 11.98 6.74
CA GLY A 239 -8.37 11.36 7.97
C GLY A 239 -7.47 10.26 8.56
N ILE A 240 -6.56 9.68 7.76
CA ILE A 240 -5.68 8.57 8.19
C ILE A 240 -4.18 8.93 8.17
N ALA A 241 -3.83 10.08 7.61
CA ALA A 241 -2.44 10.48 7.39
C ALA A 241 -1.73 10.91 8.68
N THR A 242 -2.48 11.24 9.74
CA THR A 242 -1.92 11.68 11.03
C THR A 242 -1.90 10.52 12.02
N GLY A 243 -0.70 9.99 12.27
CA GLY A 243 -0.50 8.92 13.27
C GLY A 243 -1.01 7.55 12.83
N ALA A 244 -1.21 6.65 13.80
CA ALA A 244 -1.63 5.28 13.56
C ALA A 244 -3.17 5.19 13.44
N SER A 245 -3.66 4.72 12.29
CA SER A 245 -5.09 4.62 12.00
C SER A 245 -5.53 3.18 11.79
N TYR A 246 -6.35 2.67 12.70
CA TYR A 246 -6.91 1.31 12.62
C TYR A 246 -8.17 1.28 11.77
N MET A 247 -8.08 0.68 10.59
CA MET A 247 -9.09 0.78 9.54
C MET A 247 -9.54 -0.58 9.01
N ARG A 248 -10.67 -0.58 8.29
CA ARG A 248 -11.10 -1.71 7.47
C ARG A 248 -10.60 -1.55 6.04
N TYR A 249 -10.21 -2.66 5.43
CA TYR A 249 -9.75 -2.72 4.05
C TYR A 249 -10.46 -3.83 3.27
N LYS A 250 -10.73 -3.58 2.00
CA LYS A 250 -11.29 -4.59 1.08
C LYS A 250 -10.54 -4.54 -0.25
N GLY A 251 -9.65 -5.50 -0.45
CA GLY A 251 -8.81 -5.53 -1.64
C GLY A 251 -7.49 -6.27 -1.42
N GLU A 252 -6.54 -5.99 -2.30
CA GLU A 252 -5.18 -6.52 -2.24
C GLU A 252 -4.23 -5.48 -1.67
N MET A 253 -3.29 -5.93 -0.84
CA MET A 253 -2.10 -5.13 -0.53
C MET A 253 -0.96 -5.55 -1.46
N THR A 254 -0.05 -4.64 -1.77
CA THR A 254 1.15 -4.97 -2.55
C THR A 254 2.41 -4.85 -1.69
N GLN A 255 3.36 -5.75 -1.89
CA GLN A 255 4.73 -5.58 -1.40
C GLN A 255 5.67 -5.47 -2.58
N THR A 256 6.57 -4.52 -2.47
CA THR A 256 7.64 -4.30 -3.43
C THR A 256 8.81 -5.23 -3.12
N GLY A 257 9.19 -6.08 -4.07
CA GLY A 257 10.35 -6.96 -3.99
C GLY A 257 11.27 -6.81 -5.21
N TRP A 258 12.43 -7.45 -5.19
CA TRP A 258 13.42 -7.34 -6.28
C TRP A 258 12.80 -7.59 -7.67
N SER A 259 11.97 -8.62 -7.82
CA SER A 259 11.34 -9.04 -9.08
C SER A 259 10.06 -8.29 -9.47
N GLY A 260 9.64 -7.28 -8.69
CA GLY A 260 8.42 -6.51 -8.94
C GLY A 260 7.49 -6.40 -7.74
N LYS A 261 6.22 -6.07 -7.98
CA LYS A 261 5.18 -6.02 -6.95
C LYS A 261 4.55 -7.41 -6.79
N THR A 262 4.41 -7.86 -5.55
CA THR A 262 3.66 -9.08 -5.19
C THR A 262 2.38 -8.67 -4.46
N SER A 263 1.23 -9.11 -4.97
CA SER A 263 -0.07 -8.86 -4.34
C SER A 263 -0.43 -9.93 -3.31
N PHE A 264 -1.06 -9.50 -2.23
CA PHE A 264 -1.62 -10.36 -1.20
C PHE A 264 -3.04 -9.92 -0.89
N ARG A 265 -3.98 -10.87 -0.85
CA ARG A 265 -5.34 -10.60 -0.40
C ARG A 265 -5.33 -10.11 1.05
N ALA A 266 -5.82 -8.88 1.28
CA ALA A 266 -5.71 -8.19 2.57
C ALA A 266 -7.06 -7.78 3.16
N ASP A 267 -8.18 -8.31 2.65
CA ASP A 267 -9.53 -8.06 3.18
C ASP A 267 -9.58 -8.17 4.72
N GLY A 268 -10.04 -7.15 5.43
CA GLY A 268 -10.18 -7.20 6.88
C GLY A 268 -9.68 -5.95 7.56
N ARG A 269 -8.94 -6.13 8.66
CA ARG A 269 -8.45 -5.04 9.50
C ARG A 269 -6.99 -4.72 9.15
N ILE A 270 -6.67 -3.44 9.02
CA ILE A 270 -5.32 -2.94 8.73
C ILE A 270 -4.95 -1.82 9.71
N MET A 271 -3.66 -1.60 9.92
CA MET A 271 -3.15 -0.40 10.57
C MET A 271 -2.40 0.44 9.54
N VAL A 272 -2.85 1.66 9.29
CA VAL A 272 -2.09 2.64 8.50
C VAL A 272 -1.17 3.38 9.46
N ASP A 273 0.12 3.09 9.40
CA ASP A 273 1.13 3.65 10.30
C ASP A 273 2.53 3.56 9.66
N PRO A 274 2.86 4.48 8.73
CA PRO A 274 4.16 4.47 8.05
C PRO A 274 5.32 4.67 9.03
N ARG A 275 5.10 5.42 10.11
CA ARG A 275 6.10 5.72 11.13
C ARG A 275 6.56 4.46 11.85
N SER A 276 5.61 3.62 12.28
CA SER A 276 5.95 2.34 12.89
C SER A 276 6.55 1.36 11.90
N CYS A 277 6.14 1.41 10.62
CA CYS A 277 6.81 0.63 9.58
C CYS A 277 8.30 0.99 9.49
N ARG A 278 8.64 2.28 9.42
CA ARG A 278 10.03 2.75 9.36
C ARG A 278 10.86 2.29 10.56
N ARG A 279 10.25 2.28 11.75
CA ARG A 279 10.93 1.86 12.99
C ARG A 279 11.11 0.35 13.10
N ILE A 280 10.10 -0.43 12.73
CA ILE A 280 10.06 -1.89 12.95
C ILE A 280 10.67 -2.65 11.77
N ASP A 281 10.40 -2.19 10.55
CA ASP A 281 10.87 -2.79 9.30
C ASP A 281 11.31 -1.68 8.32
N GLY A 282 12.42 -1.03 8.65
CA GLY A 282 12.97 0.09 7.87
C GLY A 282 13.34 -0.30 6.43
N ASP A 283 13.73 -1.55 6.18
CA ASP A 283 13.97 -2.07 4.84
C ASP A 283 12.68 -2.13 4.02
N ARG A 284 11.59 -2.63 4.62
CA ARG A 284 10.28 -2.62 3.97
C ARG A 284 9.83 -1.20 3.69
N TYR A 285 9.90 -0.31 4.67
CA TYR A 285 9.54 1.10 4.51
C TYR A 285 10.27 1.70 3.30
N ARG A 286 11.62 1.64 3.27
CA ARG A 286 12.42 2.15 2.14
C ARG A 286 12.03 1.55 0.80
N ASN A 287 11.78 0.24 0.75
CA ASN A 287 11.41 -0.43 -0.50
C ASN A 287 10.05 0.03 -1.04
N GLU A 288 9.06 0.21 -0.15
CA GLU A 288 7.75 0.71 -0.56
C GLU A 288 7.83 2.18 -0.98
N THR A 289 8.60 3.02 -0.28
CA THR A 289 8.72 4.44 -0.62
C THR A 289 9.52 4.68 -1.91
N ARG A 290 10.65 3.99 -2.13
CA ARG A 290 11.48 4.15 -3.35
C ARG A 290 10.77 3.88 -4.66
N ARG A 291 9.81 2.93 -4.66
CA ARG A 291 9.14 2.48 -5.88
C ARG A 291 7.81 3.16 -6.15
N THR A 292 7.48 4.19 -5.38
CA THR A 292 6.38 5.13 -5.69
C THR A 292 6.72 6.07 -6.83
N GLY A 293 8.02 6.22 -7.17
CA GLY A 293 8.51 7.23 -8.11
C GLY A 293 8.70 8.62 -7.50
N LEU A 294 8.46 8.76 -6.19
CA LEU A 294 8.61 10.02 -5.47
C LEU A 294 10.08 10.35 -5.24
N GLN A 295 10.44 11.61 -5.49
CA GLN A 295 11.76 12.15 -5.20
C GLN A 295 11.77 12.76 -3.81
N PHE A 296 12.50 12.14 -2.87
CA PHE A 296 12.77 12.72 -1.55
C PHE A 296 14.13 12.22 -1.04
N ASP A 297 14.78 13.03 -0.20
CA ASP A 297 16.03 12.64 0.47
C ASP A 297 15.71 11.74 1.67
N GLU A 298 15.83 10.43 1.47
CA GLU A 298 15.65 9.40 2.51
C GLU A 298 16.46 9.67 3.78
N ASN A 299 17.62 10.32 3.66
CA ASN A 299 18.48 10.61 4.82
C ASN A 299 18.02 11.85 5.60
N ASN A 300 17.08 12.63 5.06
CA ASN A 300 16.55 13.86 5.65
C ASN A 300 15.02 13.89 5.75
N GLU A 301 14.33 12.74 5.69
CA GLU A 301 12.86 12.70 5.87
C GLU A 301 12.40 13.44 7.14
N ASP A 302 13.16 13.36 8.22
CA ASP A 302 12.84 14.02 9.50
C ASP A 302 12.97 15.56 9.45
N LYS A 303 13.52 16.11 8.37
CA LYS A 303 13.63 17.56 8.12
C LYS A 303 12.58 18.07 7.14
N VAL A 304 11.79 17.19 6.52
CA VAL A 304 10.72 17.60 5.60
C VAL A 304 9.60 18.22 6.43
N ALA A 305 9.23 19.46 6.10
CA ALA A 305 8.15 20.15 6.79
C ALA A 305 6.82 19.43 6.51
N PRO A 306 5.99 19.18 7.54
CA PRO A 306 4.65 18.67 7.34
C PRO A 306 3.82 19.62 6.48
N PHE A 307 3.00 19.05 5.61
CA PHE A 307 2.02 19.76 4.80
C PHE A 307 0.63 19.63 5.45
N GLU A 308 -0.08 20.74 5.61
CA GLU A 308 -1.47 20.73 6.07
C GLU A 308 -2.39 20.61 4.86
N ILE A 309 -3.16 19.52 4.78
CA ILE A 309 -4.03 19.25 3.63
C ILE A 309 -5.28 20.13 3.71
N GLY A 310 -5.38 21.16 2.86
CA GLY A 310 -6.59 21.95 2.68
C GLY A 310 -7.65 21.23 1.83
N GLU A 311 -8.88 21.78 1.76
CA GLU A 311 -9.93 21.23 0.88
C GLU A 311 -9.53 21.28 -0.60
N ASP A 312 -8.83 22.35 -1.02
CA ASP A 312 -8.36 22.54 -2.39
C ASP A 312 -7.19 21.62 -2.77
N ASP A 313 -6.61 20.93 -1.79
CA ASP A 313 -5.47 20.02 -1.95
C ASP A 313 -5.88 18.54 -2.08
N LEU A 314 -7.10 18.19 -1.68
CA LEU A 314 -7.54 16.80 -1.53
C LEU A 314 -7.39 15.99 -2.83
N TRP A 315 -7.62 16.61 -3.99
CA TRP A 315 -7.58 15.96 -5.29
C TRP A 315 -6.16 15.58 -5.75
N ARG A 316 -5.11 16.25 -5.22
CA ARG A 316 -3.70 15.96 -5.54
C ARG A 316 -3.01 15.03 -4.53
N THR A 317 -3.80 14.36 -3.69
CA THR A 317 -3.31 13.36 -2.74
C THR A 317 -2.93 12.04 -3.43
N TYR A 318 -1.83 11.44 -2.99
CA TYR A 318 -1.33 10.18 -3.57
C TYR A 318 -2.27 9.00 -3.27
N PRO A 319 -2.51 8.08 -4.23
CA PRO A 319 -3.50 7.01 -4.11
C PRO A 319 -3.19 5.91 -3.10
N PHE A 320 -1.98 5.86 -2.55
CA PHE A 320 -1.51 4.73 -1.76
C PHE A 320 -0.92 5.15 -0.42
N VAL A 321 -1.05 4.26 0.58
CA VAL A 321 -0.46 4.42 1.91
C VAL A 321 0.23 3.14 2.38
N ILE A 322 1.25 3.31 3.24
CA ILE A 322 1.94 2.19 3.89
C ILE A 322 1.18 1.79 5.15
N GLY A 323 0.94 0.49 5.31
CA GLY A 323 0.28 -0.05 6.49
C GLY A 323 0.63 -1.51 6.78
N PHE A 324 0.02 -2.06 7.82
CA PHE A 324 0.16 -3.45 8.26
C PHE A 324 -1.18 -4.18 8.13
N SER A 325 -1.16 -5.36 7.52
CA SER A 325 -2.32 -6.24 7.44
C SER A 325 -2.33 -7.25 8.58
N PHE A 326 -3.38 -7.21 9.42
CA PHE A 326 -3.57 -8.19 10.49
C PHE A 326 -3.96 -9.58 9.98
N ARG A 327 -4.35 -9.71 8.70
CA ARG A 327 -4.60 -11.00 8.06
C ARG A 327 -3.30 -11.68 7.65
N THR A 328 -2.45 -10.95 6.92
CA THR A 328 -1.23 -11.52 6.32
C THR A 328 -0.01 -11.36 7.22
N LYS A 329 -0.13 -10.61 8.32
CA LYS A 329 0.93 -10.28 9.28
C LYS A 329 2.14 -9.61 8.63
N LYS A 330 1.86 -8.69 7.72
CA LYS A 330 2.87 -8.07 6.86
C LYS A 330 2.59 -6.61 6.63
N TRP A 331 3.67 -5.85 6.57
CA TRP A 331 3.72 -4.48 6.09
C TRP A 331 3.63 -4.42 4.56
N GLY A 332 2.96 -3.42 4.01
CA GLY A 332 2.85 -3.23 2.56
C GLY A 332 2.07 -1.97 2.21
N THR A 333 1.75 -1.84 0.94
CA THR A 333 1.08 -0.68 0.37
C THR A 333 -0.39 -1.00 0.10
N PHE A 334 -1.28 -0.07 0.49
CA PHE A 334 -2.74 -0.19 0.39
C PHE A 334 -3.30 0.95 -0.46
N ARG A 335 -4.34 0.65 -1.24
CA ARG A 335 -5.07 1.68 -1.99
C ARG A 335 -5.99 2.45 -1.06
N VAL A 336 -5.86 3.78 -1.03
CA VAL A 336 -6.65 4.65 -0.14
C VAL A 336 -8.15 4.52 -0.39
N ALA A 337 -8.56 4.38 -1.65
CA ALA A 337 -9.97 4.27 -2.05
C ALA A 337 -10.68 3.03 -1.47
N ASP A 338 -9.94 2.00 -1.05
CA ASP A 338 -10.49 0.76 -0.48
C ASP A 338 -10.46 0.73 1.06
N ILE A 339 -10.02 1.83 1.68
CA ILE A 339 -9.97 2.00 3.13
C ILE A 339 -11.29 2.59 3.61
N SER A 340 -11.82 2.03 4.70
CA SER A 340 -13.05 2.50 5.33
C SER A 340 -12.95 2.43 6.85
N PRO A 341 -13.73 3.23 7.59
CA PRO A 341 -13.82 3.11 9.04
C PRO A 341 -14.25 1.70 9.45
N ILE A 342 -13.83 1.31 10.65
CA ILE A 342 -14.24 0.06 11.26
C ILE A 342 -15.70 0.17 11.72
N ASP A 343 -16.53 -0.73 11.19
CA ASP A 343 -17.81 -1.08 11.80
C ASP A 343 -17.54 -1.97 13.03
N TRP A 344 -17.59 -1.36 14.21
CA TRP A 344 -17.36 -2.01 15.50
C TRP A 344 -18.63 -2.71 15.97
N ARG A 345 -18.48 -3.94 16.49
CA ARG A 345 -19.59 -4.69 17.07
C ARG A 345 -19.67 -4.49 18.57
N ASP A 346 -20.33 -3.41 18.97
CA ASP A 346 -20.55 -3.09 20.39
C ASP A 346 -21.36 -4.20 21.11
N ASP A 347 -22.17 -4.97 20.37
CA ASP A 347 -22.96 -6.11 20.87
C ASP A 347 -22.17 -7.41 21.05
N ALA A 348 -20.92 -7.49 20.55
CA ALA A 348 -20.20 -8.74 20.40
C ALA A 348 -20.02 -9.49 21.73
N PHE A 349 -19.75 -8.75 22.81
CA PHE A 349 -19.51 -9.31 24.15
C PHE A 349 -20.78 -9.95 24.76
N ASP A 350 -21.97 -9.56 24.32
CA ASP A 350 -23.23 -10.12 24.81
C ASP A 350 -23.51 -11.51 24.26
N TYR A 351 -22.94 -11.84 23.09
CA TYR A 351 -23.02 -13.17 22.48
C TYR A 351 -22.20 -14.22 23.24
N LEU A 352 -21.21 -13.80 24.05
CA LEU A 352 -20.40 -14.70 24.86
C LEU A 352 -21.27 -15.31 25.97
N VAL A 353 -21.35 -16.64 26.03
CA VAL A 353 -22.11 -17.35 27.08
C VAL A 353 -21.14 -17.78 28.17
N MET A 354 -21.09 -17.00 29.24
CA MET A 354 -20.17 -17.11 30.38
C MET A 354 -20.92 -16.73 31.67
N ASP A 355 -20.39 -17.07 32.84
CA ASP A 355 -20.95 -16.58 34.10
C ASP A 355 -20.87 -15.04 34.20
N ASP A 356 -21.87 -14.41 34.80
CA ASP A 356 -21.92 -12.94 34.89
C ASP A 356 -20.79 -12.38 35.76
N ASN A 357 -20.33 -13.13 36.78
CA ASN A 357 -19.19 -12.73 37.60
C ASN A 357 -17.89 -12.71 36.77
N GLU A 358 -17.64 -13.75 35.98
CA GLU A 358 -16.47 -13.83 35.08
C GLU A 358 -16.50 -12.68 34.06
N LYS A 359 -17.67 -12.40 33.47
CA LYS A 359 -17.86 -11.25 32.56
C LYS A 359 -17.55 -9.92 33.24
N ASN A 360 -18.04 -9.71 34.46
CA ASN A 360 -17.80 -8.48 35.21
C ASN A 360 -16.33 -8.29 35.54
N ILE A 361 -15.61 -9.36 35.89
CA ILE A 361 -14.17 -9.29 36.16
C ILE A 361 -13.40 -8.94 34.88
N ILE A 362 -13.70 -9.59 33.74
CA ILE A 362 -13.07 -9.25 32.45
C ILE A 362 -13.30 -7.77 32.12
N LYS A 363 -14.55 -7.30 32.21
CA LYS A 363 -14.90 -5.90 31.95
C LYS A 363 -14.13 -4.94 32.87
N ALA A 364 -14.07 -5.24 34.17
CA ALA A 364 -13.38 -4.42 35.15
C ALA A 364 -11.88 -4.32 34.83
N LEU A 365 -11.21 -5.46 34.67
CA LEU A 365 -9.76 -5.53 34.39
C LEU A 365 -9.39 -4.77 33.11
N VAL A 366 -10.22 -4.92 32.07
CA VAL A 366 -10.00 -4.25 30.79
C VAL A 366 -10.28 -2.75 30.87
N ALA A 367 -11.29 -2.32 31.64
CA ALA A 367 -11.69 -0.91 31.77
C ALA A 367 -10.76 -0.10 32.69
N THR A 368 -10.20 -0.69 33.74
CA THR A 368 -9.35 0.01 34.73
C THR A 368 -7.87 0.03 34.36
N ARG A 369 -7.52 -0.32 33.11
CA ARG A 369 -6.13 -0.38 32.67
C ARG A 369 -5.45 0.99 32.80
N GLY A 370 -4.24 1.00 33.38
CA GLY A 370 -3.45 2.22 33.62
C GLY A 370 -3.85 3.05 34.85
N GLN A 371 -4.91 2.66 35.59
CA GLN A 371 -5.32 3.31 36.84
C GLN A 371 -5.29 2.39 38.07
N GLY A 372 -4.78 1.15 37.90
CA GLY A 372 -4.59 0.19 38.98
C GLY A 372 -3.26 0.36 39.73
N PHE A 373 -3.12 -0.36 40.85
CA PHE A 373 -1.90 -0.39 41.68
C PHE A 373 -0.65 -0.69 40.81
N GLN A 374 0.22 0.31 40.66
CA GLN A 374 1.55 0.12 40.09
C GLN A 374 2.42 -0.60 41.13
N ASP A 375 3.12 -1.65 40.71
CA ASP A 375 4.06 -2.36 41.58
C ASP A 375 5.16 -1.41 42.06
N ILE A 376 5.90 -1.76 43.12
CA ILE A 376 6.91 -0.89 43.77
C ILE A 376 8.04 -0.46 42.80
N VAL A 377 8.14 -1.09 41.63
CA VAL A 377 9.06 -0.74 40.55
C VAL A 377 8.23 -0.29 39.34
N ASP A 378 8.38 0.99 38.94
CA ASP A 378 7.63 1.66 37.86
C ASP A 378 7.70 0.95 36.48
N GLU A 379 8.59 -0.04 36.30
CA GLU A 379 8.85 -0.76 35.05
C GLU A 379 8.41 -2.23 35.03
N LYS A 380 7.77 -2.76 36.10
CA LYS A 380 7.29 -4.15 36.14
C LYS A 380 5.76 -4.27 36.19
N GLY A 381 5.20 -5.01 35.23
CA GLY A 381 3.99 -5.83 35.44
C GLY A 381 2.65 -5.12 35.62
N GLY A 382 2.31 -4.14 34.77
CA GLY A 382 0.97 -3.52 34.72
C GLY A 382 -0.02 -4.12 33.71
N GLY A 383 0.43 -5.09 32.90
CA GLY A 383 -0.40 -5.74 31.88
C GLY A 383 -1.41 -6.72 32.47
N THR A 384 -2.53 -6.93 31.75
CA THR A 384 -3.53 -7.93 32.13
C THR A 384 -3.39 -9.17 31.27
N ILE A 385 -3.00 -10.28 31.91
CA ILE A 385 -2.78 -11.57 31.24
C ILE A 385 -3.92 -12.53 31.61
N PHE A 386 -4.72 -12.89 30.60
CA PHE A 386 -5.79 -13.87 30.69
C PHE A 386 -5.29 -15.22 30.18
N LEU A 387 -5.43 -16.28 30.99
CA LEU A 387 -5.25 -17.64 30.53
C LEU A 387 -6.62 -18.28 30.30
N LEU A 388 -6.91 -18.66 29.06
CA LEU A 388 -8.16 -19.32 28.67
C LEU A 388 -7.91 -20.80 28.44
N GLU A 389 -8.53 -21.65 29.25
CA GLU A 389 -8.34 -23.10 29.20
C GLU A 389 -9.65 -23.80 28.86
N GLY A 390 -9.62 -24.82 27.99
CA GLY A 390 -10.77 -25.69 27.78
C GLY A 390 -10.69 -26.44 26.46
N LYS A 391 -11.69 -27.24 26.11
CA LYS A 391 -11.68 -27.96 24.82
C LYS A 391 -11.76 -27.00 23.62
N PRO A 392 -11.37 -27.45 22.41
CA PRO A 392 -11.56 -26.66 21.20
C PRO A 392 -13.04 -26.34 20.95
N GLY A 393 -13.33 -25.11 20.48
CA GLY A 393 -14.68 -24.70 20.08
C GLY A 393 -15.60 -24.19 21.19
N LEU A 394 -15.06 -23.91 22.39
CA LEU A 394 -15.83 -23.39 23.55
C LEU A 394 -15.82 -21.86 23.71
N GLY A 395 -15.26 -21.11 22.75
CA GLY A 395 -15.32 -19.64 22.77
C GLY A 395 -14.10 -18.93 23.38
N LYS A 396 -12.97 -19.62 23.53
CA LYS A 396 -11.70 -19.01 23.99
C LYS A 396 -11.25 -17.85 23.09
N THR A 397 -10.96 -18.14 21.82
CA THR A 397 -10.61 -17.13 20.80
C THR A 397 -11.68 -16.03 20.68
N LEU A 398 -12.97 -16.42 20.75
CA LEU A 398 -14.08 -15.48 20.71
C LEU A 398 -14.04 -14.48 21.88
N THR A 399 -13.59 -14.90 23.06
CA THR A 399 -13.48 -13.99 24.21
C THR A 399 -12.52 -12.84 23.92
N ALA A 400 -11.33 -13.14 23.39
CA ALA A 400 -10.36 -12.11 22.98
C ALA A 400 -10.90 -11.21 21.86
N GLU A 401 -11.58 -11.79 20.85
CA GLU A 401 -12.23 -11.04 19.77
C GLU A 401 -13.29 -10.06 20.31
N THR A 402 -14.15 -10.52 21.20
CA THR A 402 -15.21 -9.67 21.79
C THR A 402 -14.65 -8.58 22.69
N VAL A 403 -13.53 -8.84 23.38
CA VAL A 403 -12.85 -7.83 24.19
C VAL A 403 -12.24 -6.75 23.31
N ALA A 404 -11.58 -7.12 22.21
CA ALA A 404 -11.02 -6.16 21.26
C ALA A 404 -12.11 -5.29 20.60
N GLU A 405 -13.27 -5.88 20.26
CA GLU A 405 -14.42 -5.12 19.74
C GLU A 405 -14.99 -4.17 20.80
N MET A 406 -15.15 -4.64 22.06
CA MET A 406 -15.65 -3.83 23.18
C MET A 406 -14.72 -2.66 23.52
N THR A 407 -13.40 -2.85 23.47
CA THR A 407 -12.42 -1.80 23.75
C THR A 407 -12.09 -0.94 22.53
N ARG A 408 -12.61 -1.31 21.35
CA ARG A 408 -12.28 -0.69 20.07
C ARG A 408 -10.77 -0.67 19.80
N GLN A 409 -10.09 -1.74 20.19
CA GLN A 409 -8.64 -1.92 19.99
C GLN A 409 -8.35 -2.95 18.90
N PRO A 410 -7.18 -2.86 18.24
CA PRO A 410 -6.76 -3.89 17.31
C PRO A 410 -6.60 -5.25 18.00
N LEU A 411 -7.10 -6.32 17.37
CA LEU A 411 -6.78 -7.68 17.79
C LEU A 411 -5.57 -8.20 17.00
N TYR A 412 -4.46 -8.43 17.69
CA TYR A 412 -3.30 -9.12 17.12
C TYR A 412 -3.33 -10.59 17.52
N ALA A 413 -4.04 -11.42 16.74
CA ALA A 413 -4.00 -12.87 16.92
C ALA A 413 -2.77 -13.50 16.25
N ILE A 414 -2.05 -14.34 17.00
CA ILE A 414 -0.84 -15.05 16.58
C ILE A 414 -1.02 -16.54 16.91
N SER A 415 -0.67 -17.40 15.96
CA SER A 415 -0.55 -18.84 16.22
C SER A 415 0.88 -19.21 16.62
N VAL A 416 1.03 -20.27 17.42
CA VAL A 416 2.35 -20.79 17.83
C VAL A 416 3.29 -21.07 16.65
N GLY A 417 2.75 -21.49 15.50
CA GLY A 417 3.53 -21.75 14.30
C GLY A 417 4.28 -20.53 13.75
N GLU A 418 3.75 -19.32 13.97
CA GLU A 418 4.34 -18.06 13.49
C GLU A 418 5.55 -17.62 14.33
N LEU A 419 5.65 -18.09 15.57
CA LEU A 419 6.75 -17.73 16.46
C LEU A 419 8.05 -18.45 16.12
N GLY A 420 7.97 -19.61 15.46
CA GLY A 420 9.12 -20.46 15.13
C GLY A 420 9.40 -21.51 16.22
N THR A 421 10.21 -22.51 15.85
CA THR A 421 10.54 -23.66 16.71
C THR A 421 11.94 -23.57 17.33
N ASP A 422 12.59 -22.42 17.20
CA ASP A 422 13.92 -22.13 17.72
C ASP A 422 13.85 -21.00 18.76
N PRO A 423 14.52 -21.11 19.93
CA PRO A 423 14.47 -20.08 20.96
C PRO A 423 14.90 -18.68 20.48
N GLY A 424 15.90 -18.59 19.59
CA GLY A 424 16.38 -17.30 19.10
C GLY A 424 15.40 -16.63 18.14
N GLN A 425 14.82 -17.42 17.23
CA GLN A 425 13.78 -16.93 16.32
C GLN A 425 12.48 -16.56 17.07
N LEU A 426 12.09 -17.38 18.04
CA LEU A 426 10.98 -17.11 18.96
C LEU A 426 11.17 -15.78 19.68
N GLU A 427 12.34 -15.57 20.29
CA GLU A 427 12.62 -14.33 21.02
C GLU A 427 12.52 -13.11 20.09
N LYS A 428 13.13 -13.18 18.90
CA LYS A 428 13.07 -12.08 17.92
C LYS A 428 11.64 -11.78 17.46
N ASN A 429 10.88 -12.81 17.08
CA ASN A 429 9.52 -12.67 16.59
C ASN A 429 8.58 -12.15 17.68
N LEU A 430 8.65 -12.72 18.87
CA LEU A 430 7.78 -12.35 19.97
C LEU A 430 8.06 -10.94 20.48
N ARG A 431 9.33 -10.51 20.54
CA ARG A 431 9.68 -9.10 20.83
C ARG A 431 9.03 -8.15 19.82
N THR A 432 9.19 -8.44 18.52
CA THR A 432 8.59 -7.62 17.45
C THR A 432 7.07 -7.54 17.58
N ILE A 433 6.41 -8.67 17.89
CA ILE A 433 4.96 -8.72 18.09
C ILE A 433 4.52 -7.91 19.32
N LEU A 434 5.23 -8.04 20.43
CA LEU A 434 4.95 -7.30 21.66
C LEU A 434 5.16 -5.79 21.46
N ASP A 435 6.21 -5.40 20.74
CA ASP A 435 6.46 -4.00 20.38
C ASP A 435 5.31 -3.47 19.53
N ILE A 436 4.91 -4.18 18.47
CA ILE A 436 3.75 -3.82 17.64
C ILE A 436 2.47 -3.68 18.50
N ALA A 437 2.23 -4.64 19.38
CA ALA A 437 1.05 -4.64 20.24
C ALA A 437 1.05 -3.46 21.22
N SER A 438 2.21 -3.10 21.79
CA SER A 438 2.36 -1.94 22.68
C SER A 438 2.11 -0.63 21.92
N ILE A 439 2.72 -0.46 20.74
CA ILE A 439 2.58 0.76 19.91
C ILE A 439 1.12 1.06 19.57
N TRP A 440 0.39 0.03 19.15
CA TRP A 440 -1.00 0.18 18.71
C TRP A 440 -2.01 -0.06 19.81
N ASN A 441 -1.53 -0.24 21.04
CA ASN A 441 -2.37 -0.56 22.18
C ASN A 441 -3.31 -1.76 21.89
N ALA A 442 -2.79 -2.76 21.17
CA ALA A 442 -3.54 -3.89 20.65
C ALA A 442 -3.79 -4.94 21.73
N VAL A 443 -4.95 -5.60 21.65
CA VAL A 443 -5.21 -6.85 22.35
C VAL A 443 -4.41 -7.95 21.66
N LEU A 444 -3.45 -8.54 22.37
CA LEU A 444 -2.63 -9.63 21.88
C LEU A 444 -3.32 -10.96 22.21
N LEU A 445 -3.37 -11.87 21.23
CA LEU A 445 -3.87 -13.23 21.42
C LEU A 445 -2.80 -14.21 20.95
N LEU A 446 -2.29 -15.04 21.86
CA LEU A 446 -1.48 -16.20 21.55
C LEU A 446 -2.38 -17.45 21.60
N ASP A 447 -2.82 -17.89 20.43
CA ASP A 447 -3.75 -19.02 20.30
C ASP A 447 -2.99 -20.36 20.27
N GLU A 448 -3.53 -21.36 20.97
CA GLU A 448 -3.00 -22.71 21.10
C GLU A 448 -1.58 -22.77 21.68
N ALA A 449 -1.32 -21.97 22.72
CA ALA A 449 -0.03 -21.85 23.43
C ALA A 449 0.36 -23.09 24.26
N ASP A 450 -0.25 -24.25 24.01
CA ASP A 450 -0.09 -25.51 24.76
C ASP A 450 1.38 -25.89 24.94
N ILE A 451 2.18 -25.80 23.88
CA ILE A 451 3.59 -26.22 23.86
C ILE A 451 4.45 -25.35 24.80
N PHE A 452 4.09 -24.07 24.93
CA PHE A 452 4.83 -23.12 25.76
C PHE A 452 4.35 -23.06 27.20
N LEU A 453 3.09 -23.39 27.44
CA LEU A 453 2.51 -23.40 28.78
C LEU A 453 2.84 -24.68 29.53
N GLU A 454 3.20 -25.76 28.83
CA GLU A 454 3.44 -27.06 29.46
C GLU A 454 4.68 -27.08 30.39
N ALA A 455 4.57 -27.74 31.55
CA ALA A 455 5.63 -27.86 32.55
C ALA A 455 6.94 -28.37 31.94
N ARG A 456 8.07 -27.79 32.36
CA ARG A 456 9.40 -28.12 31.84
C ARG A 456 9.75 -29.60 32.04
N ASP A 457 10.34 -30.21 31.01
CA ASP A 457 10.81 -31.60 31.04
C ASP A 457 12.34 -31.60 31.10
N THR A 458 12.93 -32.37 32.01
CA THR A 458 14.40 -32.48 32.17
C THR A 458 15.11 -32.95 30.89
N LYS A 459 14.39 -33.61 29.97
CA LYS A 459 14.94 -34.12 28.71
C LYS A 459 14.81 -33.15 27.53
N ASP A 460 13.96 -32.12 27.62
CA ASP A 460 13.67 -31.22 26.51
C ASP A 460 14.23 -29.81 26.74
N VAL A 461 15.54 -29.69 26.57
CA VAL A 461 16.28 -28.41 26.75
C VAL A 461 15.75 -27.32 25.81
N LYS A 462 15.40 -27.68 24.57
CA LYS A 462 14.95 -26.71 23.57
C LYS A 462 13.60 -26.13 23.93
N ARG A 463 12.63 -26.97 24.32
CA ARG A 463 11.33 -26.50 24.79
C ARG A 463 11.46 -25.68 26.07
N ASN A 464 12.27 -26.12 27.02
CA ASN A 464 12.48 -25.36 28.26
C ASN A 464 13.07 -23.97 28.01
N ALA A 465 13.97 -23.83 27.02
CA ALA A 465 14.48 -22.54 26.60
C ALA A 465 13.37 -21.65 26.01
N MET A 466 12.49 -22.21 25.18
CA MET A 466 11.33 -21.49 24.64
C MET A 466 10.35 -21.03 25.73
N VAL A 467 10.04 -21.90 26.70
CA VAL A 467 9.23 -21.58 27.88
C VAL A 467 9.86 -20.43 28.67
N GLY A 468 11.18 -20.48 28.88
CA GLY A 468 11.93 -19.43 29.57
C GLY A 468 11.92 -18.09 28.84
N VAL A 469 12.01 -18.09 27.50
CA VAL A 469 11.88 -16.87 26.68
C VAL A 469 10.49 -16.27 26.83
N LEU A 470 9.43 -17.08 26.74
CA LEU A 470 8.05 -16.58 26.87
C LEU A 470 7.84 -15.95 28.25
N LEU A 471 8.17 -16.64 29.34
CA LEU A 471 8.02 -16.11 30.71
C LEU A 471 8.72 -14.75 30.92
N ARG A 472 9.93 -14.60 30.37
CA ARG A 472 10.69 -13.36 30.46
C ARG A 472 9.99 -12.22 29.72
N LEU A 473 9.48 -12.49 28.51
CA LEU A 473 8.84 -11.47 27.68
C LEU A 473 7.43 -11.10 28.18
N LEU A 474 6.73 -12.03 28.83
CA LEU A 474 5.46 -11.75 29.49
C LEU A 474 5.59 -10.80 30.70
N GLU A 475 6.74 -10.80 31.38
CA GLU A 475 6.98 -9.97 32.57
C GLU A 475 6.99 -8.46 32.26
N TYR A 476 7.36 -8.10 31.01
CA TYR A 476 7.45 -6.72 30.55
C TYR A 476 6.25 -6.30 29.69
N HIS A 477 5.23 -7.15 29.53
CA HIS A 477 4.05 -6.79 28.77
C HIS A 477 3.13 -5.90 29.62
N ASP A 478 2.82 -4.70 29.10
CA ASP A 478 1.95 -3.68 29.69
C ASP A 478 0.54 -3.65 29.07
N GLY A 479 0.26 -4.60 28.16
CA GLY A 479 -0.95 -4.71 27.37
C GLY A 479 -2.00 -5.70 27.90
N ILE A 480 -3.01 -5.93 27.06
CA ILE A 480 -3.99 -7.01 27.26
C ILE A 480 -3.52 -8.21 26.45
N LEU A 481 -3.25 -9.31 27.15
CA LEU A 481 -2.83 -10.56 26.52
C LEU A 481 -3.78 -11.70 26.87
N PHE A 482 -4.25 -12.38 25.84
CA PHE A 482 -4.95 -13.65 25.96
C PHE A 482 -4.02 -14.80 25.55
N LEU A 483 -3.88 -15.77 26.42
CA LEU A 483 -3.24 -17.06 26.15
C LEU A 483 -4.34 -18.11 26.07
N THR A 484 -4.39 -18.91 25.01
CA THR A 484 -5.34 -20.04 24.97
C THR A 484 -4.61 -21.38 25.07
N THR A 485 -5.23 -22.31 25.78
CA THR A 485 -4.75 -23.69 25.88
C THR A 485 -5.90 -24.68 25.79
N ASN A 486 -5.63 -25.83 25.18
CA ASN A 486 -6.50 -26.99 25.18
C ASN A 486 -6.10 -28.01 26.27
N ARG A 487 -4.98 -27.79 26.98
CA ARG A 487 -4.36 -28.73 27.92
C ARG A 487 -4.31 -28.18 29.34
N ALA A 488 -5.39 -28.42 30.07
CA ALA A 488 -5.52 -28.08 31.49
C ALA A 488 -4.45 -28.67 32.42
N GLY A 489 -3.99 -29.88 32.11
CA GLY A 489 -3.44 -30.79 33.11
C GLY A 489 -1.94 -30.67 33.41
N ASN A 490 -1.21 -29.74 32.80
CA ASN A 490 0.26 -29.72 32.94
C ASN A 490 0.89 -28.34 32.70
N ILE A 491 0.33 -27.27 33.26
CA ILE A 491 0.88 -25.90 33.08
C ILE A 491 2.11 -25.68 33.99
N ASP A 492 3.18 -25.09 33.48
CA ASP A 492 4.36 -24.70 34.26
C ASP A 492 3.93 -23.70 35.37
N PRO A 493 4.18 -24.01 36.66
CA PRO A 493 3.79 -23.15 37.78
C PRO A 493 4.30 -21.71 37.66
N ALA A 494 5.40 -21.46 36.93
CA ALA A 494 5.94 -20.12 36.71
C ALA A 494 5.04 -19.21 35.85
N PHE A 495 4.10 -19.76 35.07
CA PHE A 495 3.08 -18.95 34.40
C PHE A 495 1.99 -18.50 35.36
N LEU A 496 1.64 -19.31 36.35
CA LEU A 496 0.57 -18.98 37.29
C LEU A 496 0.88 -17.70 38.10
N SER A 497 2.16 -17.40 38.33
CA SER A 497 2.57 -16.15 39.00
C SER A 497 2.53 -14.91 38.10
N ARG A 498 2.33 -15.06 36.78
CA ARG A 498 2.24 -13.97 35.79
C ARG A 498 0.83 -13.80 35.22
N ILE A 499 -0.02 -14.80 35.37
CA ILE A 499 -1.42 -14.77 34.91
C ILE A 499 -2.23 -13.95 35.90
N SER A 500 -2.91 -12.91 35.40
CA SER A 500 -3.82 -12.09 36.20
C SER A 500 -5.09 -12.87 36.55
N ILE A 501 -5.66 -13.59 35.57
CA ILE A 501 -6.84 -14.42 35.79
C ILE A 501 -6.84 -15.67 34.87
N PRO A 502 -6.96 -16.88 35.46
CA PRO A 502 -7.29 -18.07 34.70
C PRO A 502 -8.81 -18.17 34.51
N LEU A 503 -9.25 -18.45 33.28
CA LEU A 503 -10.64 -18.66 32.90
C LEU A 503 -10.80 -20.07 32.30
N SER A 504 -11.61 -20.89 32.96
CA SER A 504 -11.90 -22.26 32.52
C SER A 504 -13.19 -22.30 31.71
N PHE A 505 -13.14 -22.93 30.54
CA PHE A 505 -14.28 -23.17 29.66
C PHE A 505 -14.68 -24.64 29.74
N PRO A 506 -15.56 -25.04 30.69
CA PRO A 506 -16.09 -26.40 30.75
C PRO A 506 -17.08 -26.66 29.61
N ASP A 507 -17.41 -27.95 29.41
CA ASP A 507 -18.48 -28.32 28.48
C ASP A 507 -19.79 -27.63 28.89
N ALA A 508 -20.49 -27.03 27.91
CA ALA A 508 -21.72 -26.31 28.18
C ALA A 508 -22.82 -27.27 28.66
N GLY A 509 -23.38 -27.01 29.85
CA GLY A 509 -24.63 -27.63 30.28
C GLY A 509 -25.81 -27.22 29.41
N GLN A 510 -26.94 -27.92 29.53
CA GLN A 510 -28.10 -27.76 28.65
C GLN A 510 -28.57 -26.30 28.52
N ALA A 511 -28.67 -25.57 29.64
CA ALA A 511 -29.11 -24.18 29.64
C ALA A 511 -28.14 -23.24 28.91
N LYS A 512 -26.82 -23.40 29.13
CA LYS A 512 -25.79 -22.62 28.41
C LYS A 512 -25.81 -22.95 26.93
N LEU A 513 -26.00 -24.22 26.58
CA LEU A 513 -26.03 -24.66 25.18
C LEU A 513 -27.25 -24.11 24.42
N LEU A 514 -28.43 -24.08 25.05
CA LEU A 514 -29.62 -23.43 24.48
C LEU A 514 -29.37 -21.94 24.22
N LYS A 515 -28.76 -21.23 25.17
CA LYS A 515 -28.39 -19.82 24.99
C LYS A 515 -27.38 -19.60 23.85
N ILE A 516 -26.43 -20.52 23.68
CA ILE A 516 -25.50 -20.50 22.54
C ILE A 516 -26.27 -20.67 21.22
N TRP A 517 -27.24 -21.58 21.16
CA TRP A 517 -28.11 -21.76 19.99
C TRP A 517 -28.92 -20.50 19.64
N GLU A 518 -29.57 -19.89 20.63
CA GLU A 518 -30.31 -18.63 20.46
C GLU A 518 -29.40 -17.51 19.93
N ASN A 519 -28.22 -17.36 20.52
CA ASN A 519 -27.25 -16.35 20.10
C ASN A 519 -26.74 -16.59 18.67
N LEU A 520 -26.42 -17.83 18.30
CA LEU A 520 -25.91 -18.15 16.98
C LEU A 520 -26.97 -18.09 15.87
N THR A 521 -28.23 -18.45 16.17
CA THR A 521 -29.34 -18.29 15.22
C THR A 521 -29.71 -16.84 15.01
N ARG A 522 -29.69 -16.01 16.06
CA ARG A 522 -29.80 -14.55 15.95
C ARG A 522 -28.69 -13.97 15.09
N ALA A 523 -27.44 -14.34 15.35
CA ALA A 523 -26.29 -13.88 14.57
C ALA A 523 -26.33 -14.35 13.10
N ALA A 524 -26.93 -15.50 12.83
CA ALA A 524 -27.12 -16.02 11.48
C ALA A 524 -28.32 -15.40 10.74
N GLY A 525 -29.13 -14.58 11.42
CA GLY A 525 -30.31 -13.92 10.85
C GLY A 525 -31.50 -14.85 10.61
N ILE A 526 -31.60 -15.95 11.36
CA ILE A 526 -32.64 -16.98 11.17
C ILE A 526 -33.47 -17.25 12.44
N ALA A 527 -33.39 -16.36 13.43
CA ALA A 527 -34.07 -16.54 14.72
C ALA A 527 -35.61 -16.60 14.58
N SER A 528 -36.17 -16.02 13.52
CA SER A 528 -37.60 -16.09 13.18
C SER A 528 -38.00 -17.38 12.47
N ASP A 529 -37.05 -18.08 11.85
CA ASP A 529 -37.33 -19.27 11.03
C ASP A 529 -37.36 -20.56 11.86
N ILE A 530 -36.75 -20.54 13.05
CA ILE A 530 -36.65 -21.69 13.96
C ILE A 530 -37.36 -21.35 15.27
N SER A 531 -38.39 -22.13 15.61
CA SER A 531 -39.13 -21.93 16.86
C SER A 531 -38.28 -22.22 18.10
N SER A 532 -38.66 -21.64 19.24
CA SER A 532 -38.00 -21.92 20.53
C SER A 532 -38.05 -23.41 20.92
N PHE A 533 -39.13 -24.10 20.54
CA PHE A 533 -39.27 -25.55 20.72
C PHE A 533 -38.26 -26.32 19.88
N GLU A 534 -38.11 -26.00 18.61
CA GLU A 534 -37.11 -26.64 17.73
C GLU A 534 -35.68 -26.36 18.19
N LEU A 535 -35.38 -25.15 18.66
CA LEU A 535 -34.08 -24.84 19.27
C LEU A 535 -33.83 -25.66 20.52
N ALA A 536 -34.84 -25.85 21.37
CA ALA A 536 -34.73 -26.71 22.55
C ALA A 536 -34.41 -28.15 22.15
N GLU A 537 -35.04 -28.69 21.10
CA GLU A 537 -34.72 -30.02 20.56
C GLU A 537 -33.29 -30.09 20.00
N LEU A 538 -32.88 -29.12 19.17
CA LEU A 538 -31.52 -29.04 18.62
C LEU A 538 -30.45 -28.93 19.72
N SER A 539 -30.76 -28.25 20.83
CA SER A 539 -29.86 -28.11 21.97
C SER A 539 -29.62 -29.40 22.73
N LYS A 540 -30.38 -30.49 22.50
CA LYS A 540 -30.15 -31.79 23.15
C LYS A 540 -28.90 -32.50 22.61
N HIS A 541 -28.43 -32.12 21.43
CA HIS A 541 -27.19 -32.64 20.84
C HIS A 541 -25.97 -32.11 21.61
N LYS A 542 -25.09 -33.00 22.09
CA LYS A 542 -23.91 -32.62 22.90
C LYS A 542 -22.76 -32.14 22.01
N ILE A 543 -22.90 -30.92 21.49
CA ILE A 543 -21.98 -30.30 20.54
C ILE A 543 -21.47 -28.95 21.05
N ASN A 544 -20.35 -28.49 20.50
CA ASN A 544 -19.77 -27.18 20.84
C ASN A 544 -20.21 -26.07 19.87
N GLY A 545 -19.92 -24.80 20.21
CA GLY A 545 -20.32 -23.64 19.41
C GLY A 545 -19.77 -23.66 17.98
N ARG A 546 -18.58 -24.25 17.74
CA ARG A 546 -18.01 -24.41 16.39
C ARG A 546 -18.85 -25.37 15.55
N GLN A 547 -19.27 -26.48 16.13
CA GLN A 547 -20.15 -27.45 15.46
C GLN A 547 -21.52 -26.86 15.15
N ILE A 548 -22.10 -26.07 16.07
CA ILE A 548 -23.36 -25.35 15.84
C ILE A 548 -23.23 -24.39 14.65
N LYS A 549 -22.20 -23.53 14.63
CA LYS A 549 -21.95 -22.60 13.49
C LYS A 549 -21.85 -23.34 12.16
N ASN A 550 -21.15 -24.47 12.13
CA ASN A 550 -21.03 -25.29 10.93
C ASN A 550 -22.37 -25.86 10.47
N ALA A 551 -23.18 -26.39 11.40
CA ALA A 551 -24.51 -26.92 11.08
C ALA A 551 -25.44 -25.84 10.53
N LEU A 552 -25.46 -24.66 11.15
CA LEU A 552 -26.22 -23.50 10.66
C LEU A 552 -25.82 -23.11 9.24
N LYS A 553 -24.51 -23.02 8.97
CA LYS A 553 -23.99 -22.68 7.64
C LYS A 553 -24.40 -23.71 6.58
N ILE A 554 -24.29 -25.01 6.90
CA ILE A 554 -24.69 -26.08 5.98
C ILE A 554 -26.21 -26.02 5.75
N GLY A 555 -27.01 -25.87 6.80
CA GLY A 555 -28.46 -25.75 6.69
C GLY A 555 -28.91 -24.57 5.82
N GLN A 556 -28.29 -23.39 6.02
CA GLN A 556 -28.55 -22.23 5.17
C GLN A 556 -28.16 -22.47 3.70
N THR A 557 -27.06 -23.19 3.47
CA THR A 557 -26.61 -23.52 2.11
C THR A 557 -27.59 -24.47 1.42
N LEU A 558 -28.08 -25.49 2.13
CA LEU A 558 -29.08 -26.44 1.62
C LEU A 558 -30.39 -25.73 1.28
N ALA A 559 -30.91 -24.90 2.20
CA ALA A 559 -32.13 -24.15 2.00
C ALA A 559 -32.02 -23.18 0.80
N ARG A 560 -30.89 -22.47 0.68
CA ARG A 560 -30.63 -21.57 -0.46
C ARG A 560 -30.53 -22.32 -1.79
N ALA A 561 -29.90 -23.49 -1.83
CA ALA A 561 -29.79 -24.30 -3.03
C ALA A 561 -31.17 -24.78 -3.53
N GLU A 562 -32.11 -24.98 -2.62
CA GLU A 562 -33.48 -25.40 -2.90
C GLU A 562 -34.47 -24.23 -3.05
N GLY A 563 -34.01 -22.98 -2.91
CA GLY A 563 -34.84 -21.78 -3.06
C GLY A 563 -35.96 -21.62 -2.02
N ARG A 564 -35.81 -22.22 -0.84
CA ARG A 564 -36.83 -22.20 0.24
C ARG A 564 -36.27 -21.65 1.57
N PRO A 565 -37.13 -21.24 2.51
CA PRO A 565 -36.70 -20.90 3.86
C PRO A 565 -36.01 -22.07 4.57
N ILE A 566 -35.11 -21.74 5.51
CA ILE A 566 -34.44 -22.74 6.34
C ILE A 566 -35.41 -23.32 7.35
N THR A 567 -35.26 -24.61 7.64
CA THR A 567 -36.02 -25.34 8.65
C THR A 567 -35.09 -25.97 9.67
N ALA A 568 -35.63 -26.38 10.83
CA ALA A 568 -34.84 -27.11 11.83
C ALA A 568 -34.25 -28.43 11.29
N ASP A 569 -34.91 -29.04 10.30
CA ASP A 569 -34.45 -30.28 9.65
C ASP A 569 -33.16 -30.07 8.84
N ASP A 570 -33.01 -28.91 8.20
CA ASP A 570 -31.80 -28.55 7.45
C ASP A 570 -30.57 -28.42 8.34
N ILE A 571 -30.77 -28.11 9.62
CA ILE A 571 -29.72 -27.99 10.63
C ILE A 571 -29.45 -29.35 11.28
N ARG A 572 -30.52 -30.09 11.62
CA ARG A 572 -30.44 -31.40 12.29
C ARG A 572 -29.74 -32.44 11.43
N ARG A 573 -30.04 -32.52 10.12
CA ARG A 573 -29.42 -33.50 9.20
C ARG A 573 -27.88 -33.43 9.23
N PRO A 574 -27.23 -32.27 9.00
CA PRO A 574 -25.78 -32.13 9.15
C PRO A 574 -25.22 -32.49 10.52
N LEU A 575 -25.94 -32.17 11.60
CA LEU A 575 -25.53 -32.51 12.97
C LEU A 575 -25.45 -34.03 13.17
N GLU A 576 -26.52 -34.74 12.82
CA GLU A 576 -26.58 -36.20 12.95
C GLU A 576 -25.50 -36.89 12.11
N MET A 577 -25.21 -36.37 10.91
CA MET A 577 -24.11 -36.86 10.07
C MET A 577 -22.75 -36.67 10.76
N SER A 578 -22.50 -35.49 11.35
CA SER A 578 -21.27 -35.20 12.09
C SER A 578 -21.14 -36.08 13.33
N GLU A 579 -22.22 -36.30 14.07
CA GLU A 579 -22.23 -37.17 15.26
C GLU A 579 -21.92 -38.62 14.88
N LYS A 580 -22.58 -39.16 13.85
CA LYS A 580 -22.31 -40.51 13.33
C LYS A 580 -20.86 -40.67 12.86
N PHE A 581 -20.26 -39.63 12.29
CA PHE A 581 -18.84 -39.64 11.94
C PHE A 581 -17.93 -39.65 13.17
N HIS A 582 -18.17 -38.75 14.14
CA HIS A 582 -17.36 -38.68 15.36
C HIS A 582 -17.41 -39.97 16.19
N GLN A 583 -18.57 -40.63 16.23
CA GLN A 583 -18.72 -41.94 16.89
C GLN A 583 -17.86 -43.02 16.22
N ARG A 584 -17.71 -43.00 14.88
CA ARG A 584 -16.83 -43.92 14.14
C ARG A 584 -15.34 -43.64 14.35
N VAL A 585 -14.97 -42.36 14.49
CA VAL A 585 -13.56 -41.92 14.57
C VAL A 585 -12.99 -41.97 16.00
N ARG A 586 -13.84 -42.07 17.04
CA ARG A 586 -13.34 -42.22 18.44
C ARG A 586 -12.43 -43.46 18.56
N PRO A 587 -11.14 -43.33 18.96
CA PRO A 587 -10.18 -44.43 19.02
C PRO A 587 -10.42 -45.46 20.15
N GLY A 588 -11.65 -45.60 20.65
CA GLY A 588 -11.98 -46.40 21.84
C GLY A 588 -12.88 -47.62 21.60
N LEU A 589 -13.57 -47.72 20.46
CA LEU A 589 -14.45 -48.87 20.19
C LEU A 589 -13.79 -50.02 19.43
N LEU A 590 -12.75 -49.74 18.62
CA LEU A 590 -12.01 -50.78 17.89
C LEU A 590 -11.06 -51.62 18.77
N VAL A 591 -10.64 -51.09 19.93
CA VAL A 591 -9.74 -51.82 20.85
C VAL A 591 -10.50 -52.80 21.76
N ARG A 592 -11.78 -52.54 22.05
CA ARG A 592 -12.61 -53.42 22.89
C ARG A 592 -13.10 -54.67 22.17
N THR A 593 -13.28 -54.63 20.85
CA THR A 593 -13.62 -55.82 20.05
C THR A 593 -12.42 -56.74 19.83
N TRP A 594 -11.20 -56.20 19.71
CA TRP A 594 -9.99 -57.03 19.57
C TRP A 594 -9.59 -57.79 20.84
N ARG A 595 -9.82 -57.21 22.04
CA ARG A 595 -9.55 -57.90 23.32
C ARG A 595 -10.59 -58.96 23.72
N ARG A 596 -11.77 -58.98 23.09
CA ARG A 596 -12.80 -60.03 23.32
C ARG A 596 -12.73 -61.18 22.32
N LEU A 597 -11.91 -61.06 21.27
CA LEU A 597 -11.65 -62.13 20.30
C LEU A 597 -10.30 -62.81 20.54
N THR A 598 -9.50 -62.31 21.50
CA THR A 598 -8.18 -62.85 21.86
C THR A 598 -8.06 -63.22 23.35
N ALA A 599 -9.17 -63.24 24.08
CA ALA A 599 -9.32 -63.82 25.43
C ALA A 599 -10.44 -64.86 25.38
#